data_AF-A7MRX8-F1
#
_entry.id   AF-A7MRX8-F1
#
_cell.length_a   1.000
_cell.length_b   1.000
_cell.length_c   1.000
_cell.angle_alpha   90.00
_cell.angle_beta   90.00
_cell.angle_gamma   90.00
#
_symmetry.space_group_name_H-M   'P 1'
#
loop_
_entity.id
_entity.type
_entity.pdbx_description
1 polymer ?
#
loop_
_entity_poly.entity_id
_entity_poly.type
_entity_poly.pdbx_seq_one_letter_code
_entity_poly.pdbx_strand_id
1 'polypeptide(L)'
;MGGRNKKKIDPPPPSEPEPLNLKTEKEPTEALPAHFIPVRYAIDQLETEETQPFGLPEEWKGQGPAKLNTIGYTLRQLRDGWLYVYDAINKSLDEYEIKGTQFTLYKLGESESPESEQRGTPEGAKPFLTYEDGSVLSICYSEHRWTWNMFMRVLNNPSNHIDRMQTVVLSANENQHNIAPIDKLTQVADIESSAVDDGRFADSGIATKADEDGSTFKPVAAESDLTSSIPEEESGYFVAIKDYAADIQDMSLHFVGAASPYRLFTDQFSNQWNLMQTAMQLCMFGASDEIDMPASVKRNGEELSFYTDMAEYYDSSSQLDLAEQNKSSVQSGYPAKFSSGAIESHQHTQSDIAKAIQDKYRISASRFGKYEQWIATERWRKQLNWKQMLSEMQELSEQKETMLAAVVSVKSDFIAVMESLTPHHLERTFDLYSEDTQYSLYQLHKQAVESFTLVMQEEDRQWAESQWEKPTSLLALYTSGFSRSLFKQVEKLIPEQVSNQVGEVDVAKIAPDTESSDKQFMDYVSAASNRVGMYAKVMDFISNPNTAETEFLRDIAKGFDGLETKKALTENS
;
A
#
# COMPACT_ATOMS: atom_id res chain seq x y z
N MET A 1 -71.54 4.87 -25.73
CA MET A 1 -71.56 3.41 -25.97
C MET A 1 -71.55 3.16 -27.46
N GLY A 2 -70.38 2.84 -28.00
CA GLY A 2 -70.18 2.56 -29.43
C GLY A 2 -70.42 1.08 -29.75
N GLY A 3 -71.11 0.82 -30.86
CA GLY A 3 -71.22 -0.48 -31.50
C GLY A 3 -70.22 -0.60 -32.65
N ARG A 4 -69.40 -1.66 -32.60
CA ARG A 4 -68.33 -2.02 -33.52
C ARG A 4 -68.83 -2.30 -34.94
N ASN A 5 -68.05 -1.91 -35.94
CA ASN A 5 -67.95 -2.64 -37.21
C ASN A 5 -66.47 -2.80 -37.59
N LYS A 6 -66.02 -4.06 -37.68
CA LYS A 6 -64.66 -4.46 -38.02
C LYS A 6 -64.49 -4.36 -39.55
N LYS A 7 -63.52 -3.56 -40.01
CA LYS A 7 -62.88 -3.77 -41.32
C LYS A 7 -61.52 -4.38 -41.09
N LYS A 8 -61.30 -5.57 -41.69
CA LYS A 8 -59.99 -6.22 -41.81
C LYS A 8 -59.08 -5.29 -42.61
N ILE A 9 -57.90 -5.01 -42.08
CA ILE A 9 -56.79 -4.39 -42.80
C ILE A 9 -55.84 -5.52 -43.11
N ASP A 10 -55.61 -5.78 -44.40
CA ASP A 10 -54.61 -6.74 -44.85
C ASP A 10 -53.21 -6.23 -44.48
N PRO A 11 -52.29 -7.11 -44.06
CA PRO A 11 -50.92 -6.70 -43.73
C PRO A 11 -50.20 -6.20 -44.99
N PRO A 12 -49.30 -5.20 -44.86
CA PRO A 12 -48.50 -4.74 -45.99
C PRO A 12 -47.63 -5.89 -46.52
N PRO A 13 -47.32 -5.92 -47.83
CA PRO A 13 -46.45 -6.92 -48.41
C PRO A 13 -45.05 -6.84 -47.76
N PRO A 14 -44.34 -7.97 -47.63
CA PRO A 14 -43.01 -7.99 -47.04
C PRO A 14 -42.08 -7.08 -47.87
N SER A 15 -41.49 -6.09 -47.21
CA SER A 15 -40.43 -5.27 -47.78
C SER A 15 -39.26 -6.18 -48.16
N GLU A 16 -38.93 -6.22 -49.45
CA GLU A 16 -37.70 -6.85 -49.92
C GLU A 16 -36.50 -6.18 -49.21
N PRO A 17 -35.53 -6.95 -48.69
CA PRO A 17 -34.35 -6.37 -48.08
C PRO A 17 -33.59 -5.57 -49.14
N GLU A 18 -33.36 -4.28 -48.87
CA GLU A 18 -32.46 -3.47 -49.70
C GLU A 18 -31.10 -4.19 -49.79
N PRO A 19 -30.54 -4.36 -51.00
CA PRO A 19 -29.23 -4.97 -51.14
C PRO A 19 -28.20 -4.07 -50.45
N LEU A 20 -27.50 -4.65 -49.48
CA LEU A 20 -26.30 -4.07 -48.86
C LEU A 20 -25.36 -3.59 -49.98
N ASN A 21 -25.26 -2.27 -50.13
CA ASN A 21 -24.35 -1.66 -51.08
C ASN A 21 -22.91 -1.76 -50.54
N LEU A 22 -22.28 -2.92 -50.77
CA LEU A 22 -20.89 -3.25 -50.39
C LEU A 22 -19.84 -2.51 -51.25
N LYS A 23 -20.21 -1.41 -51.89
CA LYS A 23 -19.28 -0.52 -52.59
C LYS A 23 -19.33 0.88 -51.97
N THR A 24 -18.96 0.94 -50.71
CA THR A 24 -18.15 2.06 -50.25
C THR A 24 -16.81 1.46 -49.86
N GLU A 25 -16.03 1.04 -50.87
CA GLU A 25 -14.58 1.12 -50.70
C GLU A 25 -14.32 2.61 -50.44
N LYS A 26 -14.19 2.99 -49.17
CA LYS A 26 -13.38 4.15 -48.85
C LYS A 26 -12.05 3.84 -49.50
N GLU A 27 -11.68 4.62 -50.52
CA GLU A 27 -10.30 4.65 -50.97
C GLU A 27 -9.41 4.70 -49.71
N PRO A 28 -8.30 3.95 -49.66
CA PRO A 28 -7.39 4.06 -48.54
C PRO A 28 -6.85 5.49 -48.54
N THR A 29 -7.49 6.37 -47.77
CA THR A 29 -6.87 7.60 -47.32
C THR A 29 -5.57 7.15 -46.68
N GLU A 30 -4.42 7.55 -47.24
CA GLU A 30 -3.13 7.35 -46.58
C GLU A 30 -3.30 7.77 -45.13
N ALA A 31 -3.06 6.85 -44.19
CA ALA A 31 -3.26 7.13 -42.78
C ALA A 31 -2.34 8.28 -42.42
N LEU A 32 -2.92 9.40 -41.97
CA LEU A 32 -2.15 10.58 -41.59
C LEU A 32 -1.27 10.22 -40.38
N PRO A 33 -0.04 10.74 -40.29
CA PRO A 33 0.78 10.55 -39.11
C PRO A 33 0.11 11.19 -37.88
N ALA A 34 0.24 10.50 -36.76
CA ALA A 34 -0.17 10.96 -35.45
C ALA A 34 1.00 10.88 -34.47
N HIS A 35 1.15 11.92 -33.67
CA HIS A 35 2.23 12.07 -32.72
C HIS A 35 1.71 11.96 -31.30
N PHE A 36 2.49 11.34 -30.42
CA PHE A 36 2.18 11.39 -29.01
C PHE A 36 3.40 11.55 -28.12
N ILE A 37 3.17 12.20 -26.97
CA ILE A 37 4.13 12.33 -25.89
C ILE A 37 3.75 11.37 -24.76
N PRO A 38 4.61 10.39 -24.44
CA PRO A 38 4.45 9.56 -23.26
C PRO A 38 4.63 10.39 -21.97
N VAL A 39 3.63 10.36 -21.10
CA VAL A 39 3.69 10.84 -19.71
C VAL A 39 3.38 9.67 -18.78
N ARG A 40 3.54 9.80 -17.47
CA ARG A 40 3.22 8.75 -16.50
C ARG A 40 2.14 9.16 -15.52
N TYR A 41 1.39 8.18 -15.03
CA TYR A 41 0.73 8.32 -13.74
C TYR A 41 1.79 8.40 -12.64
N ALA A 42 1.56 9.28 -11.67
CA ALA A 42 2.38 9.40 -10.48
C ALA A 42 1.49 9.69 -9.27
N ILE A 43 1.94 9.25 -8.10
CA ILE A 43 1.35 9.67 -6.83
C ILE A 43 1.53 11.19 -6.70
N ASP A 44 0.45 11.90 -6.36
CA ASP A 44 0.47 13.36 -6.29
C ASP A 44 1.26 13.85 -5.06
N GLN A 45 1.60 15.14 -5.03
CA GLN A 45 2.21 15.74 -3.85
C GLN A 45 1.19 15.93 -2.72
N LEU A 46 1.67 15.87 -1.48
CA LEU A 46 0.82 16.09 -0.31
C LEU A 46 0.37 17.55 -0.21
N GLU A 47 -0.83 17.74 0.32
CA GLU A 47 -1.31 19.06 0.71
C GLU A 47 -0.59 19.51 1.98
N THR A 48 0.08 20.67 1.90
CA THR A 48 0.74 21.32 3.04
C THR A 48 0.39 22.80 3.07
N GLU A 49 0.95 23.56 4.02
CA GLU A 49 0.82 25.02 4.03
C GLU A 49 1.47 25.68 2.79
N GLU A 50 2.46 25.01 2.17
CA GLU A 50 3.26 25.54 1.06
C GLU A 50 2.92 24.89 -0.30
N THR A 51 2.28 23.72 -0.30
CA THR A 51 2.03 22.91 -1.50
C THR A 51 0.56 22.49 -1.61
N GLN A 52 0.08 22.37 -2.85
CA GLN A 52 -1.29 21.91 -3.15
C GLN A 52 -1.23 20.77 -4.18
N PRO A 53 -2.01 19.69 -4.02
CA PRO A 53 -2.05 18.61 -5.00
C PRO A 53 -2.45 19.12 -6.40
N PHE A 54 -1.86 18.56 -7.45
CA PHE A 54 -2.17 18.95 -8.83
C PHE A 54 -3.44 18.27 -9.37
N GLY A 55 -3.68 17.03 -8.94
CA GLY A 55 -4.77 16.18 -9.40
C GLY A 55 -4.58 15.66 -10.82
N LEU A 56 -5.56 14.85 -11.25
CA LEU A 56 -5.70 14.49 -12.67
C LEU A 56 -6.43 15.62 -13.41
N PRO A 57 -6.17 15.80 -14.72
CA PRO A 57 -6.85 16.82 -15.52
C PRO A 57 -8.38 16.68 -15.48
N GLU A 58 -9.14 17.79 -15.51
CA GLU A 58 -10.60 17.79 -15.26
C GLU A 58 -11.41 16.85 -16.18
N GLU A 59 -11.01 16.74 -17.45
CA GLU A 59 -11.69 15.89 -18.44
C GLU A 59 -11.01 14.53 -18.64
N TRP A 60 -10.00 14.22 -17.82
CA TRP A 60 -9.25 12.99 -17.89
C TRP A 60 -10.12 11.77 -17.54
N LYS A 61 -10.13 10.76 -18.42
CA LYS A 61 -10.91 9.53 -18.23
C LYS A 61 -10.12 8.36 -17.65
N GLY A 62 -8.79 8.46 -17.65
CA GLY A 62 -7.93 7.43 -17.11
C GLY A 62 -7.87 7.46 -15.57
N GLN A 63 -7.41 6.35 -14.99
CA GLN A 63 -7.19 6.21 -13.55
C GLN A 63 -5.83 5.58 -13.33
N GLY A 64 -5.17 5.95 -12.22
CA GLY A 64 -3.91 5.35 -11.83
C GLY A 64 -4.00 3.83 -11.58
N PRO A 65 -2.86 3.15 -11.43
CA PRO A 65 -2.79 1.71 -11.19
C PRO A 65 -3.61 1.19 -10.00
N ALA A 66 -3.65 1.97 -8.91
CA ALA A 66 -4.32 1.60 -7.67
C ALA A 66 -5.46 2.56 -7.34
N LYS A 67 -6.37 2.10 -6.48
CA LYS A 67 -7.39 2.97 -5.88
C LYS A 67 -6.89 3.44 -4.52
N LEU A 68 -6.69 4.74 -4.41
CA LEU A 68 -6.15 5.39 -3.20
C LEU A 68 -7.25 6.19 -2.49
N ASN A 69 -7.15 6.31 -1.18
CA ASN A 69 -8.14 6.97 -0.32
C ASN A 69 -7.58 8.21 0.40
N THR A 70 -6.27 8.24 0.66
CA THR A 70 -5.58 9.31 1.39
C THR A 70 -4.87 10.29 0.48
N ILE A 71 -4.50 9.87 -0.72
CA ILE A 71 -3.81 10.70 -1.71
C ILE A 71 -4.32 10.42 -3.13
N GLY A 72 -4.17 11.41 -4.02
CA GLY A 72 -4.58 11.31 -5.42
C GLY A 72 -3.45 10.87 -6.36
N TYR A 73 -3.82 10.67 -7.62
CA TYR A 73 -2.88 10.58 -8.73
C TYR A 73 -2.81 11.93 -9.46
N THR A 74 -1.67 12.17 -10.09
CA THR A 74 -1.48 13.22 -11.09
C THR A 74 -0.75 12.65 -12.32
N LEU A 75 -0.55 13.48 -13.34
CA LEU A 75 0.26 13.15 -14.51
C LEU A 75 1.60 13.88 -14.43
N ARG A 76 2.68 13.16 -14.72
CA ARG A 76 4.04 13.70 -14.74
C ARG A 76 4.79 13.27 -15.99
N GLN A 77 5.85 13.97 -16.35
CA GLN A 77 6.80 13.56 -17.37
C GLN A 77 7.28 12.13 -17.11
N LEU A 78 7.45 11.38 -18.19
CA LEU A 78 8.05 10.07 -18.09
C LEU A 78 9.52 10.19 -17.69
N ARG A 79 9.95 9.38 -16.72
CA ARG A 79 11.32 9.38 -16.24
C ARG A 79 12.28 8.79 -17.29
N ASP A 80 13.56 9.08 -17.13
CA ASP A 80 14.61 8.54 -18.00
C ASP A 80 14.67 7.02 -17.87
N GLY A 81 14.90 6.33 -18.99
CA GLY A 81 14.79 4.87 -19.07
C GLY A 81 14.47 4.42 -20.51
N TRP A 82 13.61 3.42 -20.63
CA TRP A 82 13.27 2.76 -21.90
C TRP A 82 11.76 2.62 -22.08
N LEU A 83 11.29 2.82 -23.31
CA LEU A 83 9.90 2.66 -23.70
C LEU A 83 9.78 1.62 -24.81
N TYR A 84 8.84 0.68 -24.62
CA TYR A 84 8.51 -0.34 -25.61
C TYR A 84 7.12 -0.09 -26.14
N VAL A 85 7.00 -0.02 -27.47
CA VAL A 85 5.72 0.22 -28.14
C VAL A 85 5.49 -0.90 -29.15
N TYR A 86 4.48 -1.72 -28.89
CA TYR A 86 4.01 -2.71 -29.84
C TYR A 86 2.85 -2.15 -30.65
N ASP A 87 3.01 -2.05 -31.96
CA ASP A 87 1.95 -1.68 -32.90
C ASP A 87 1.20 -2.94 -33.35
N ALA A 88 -0.07 -3.06 -32.97
CA ALA A 88 -0.87 -4.23 -33.32
C ALA A 88 -1.24 -4.30 -34.81
N ILE A 89 -1.24 -3.18 -35.52
CA ILE A 89 -1.53 -3.11 -36.96
C ILE A 89 -0.30 -3.59 -37.73
N ASN A 90 0.85 -2.96 -37.48
CA ASN A 90 2.10 -3.26 -38.16
C ASN A 90 2.81 -4.50 -37.63
N LYS A 91 2.40 -5.01 -36.46
CA LYS A 91 3.01 -6.15 -35.74
C LYS A 91 4.51 -5.94 -35.52
N SER A 92 4.89 -4.70 -35.21
CA SER A 92 6.25 -4.30 -34.89
C SER A 92 6.36 -3.99 -33.39
N LEU A 93 7.55 -4.22 -32.84
CA LEU A 93 7.93 -3.80 -31.49
C LEU A 93 9.05 -2.78 -31.62
N ASP A 94 8.74 -1.54 -31.30
CA ASP A 94 9.72 -0.46 -31.27
C ASP A 94 10.26 -0.25 -29.85
N GLU A 95 11.52 0.17 -29.78
CA GLU A 95 12.22 0.44 -28.54
C GLU A 95 12.80 1.86 -28.58
N TYR A 96 12.51 2.65 -27.55
CA TYR A 96 13.00 4.02 -27.41
C TYR A 96 13.80 4.18 -26.13
N GLU A 97 14.95 4.84 -26.22
CA GLU A 97 15.66 5.38 -25.06
C GLU A 97 15.10 6.76 -24.71
N ILE A 98 14.82 7.00 -23.43
CA ILE A 98 14.30 8.26 -22.91
C ILE A 98 15.41 8.97 -22.14
N LYS A 99 15.74 10.19 -22.55
CA LYS A 99 16.67 11.08 -21.85
C LYS A 99 16.12 12.50 -21.82
N GLY A 100 15.81 13.01 -20.63
CA GLY A 100 15.11 14.29 -20.50
C GLY A 100 13.80 14.28 -21.30
N THR A 101 13.56 15.29 -22.11
CA THR A 101 12.35 15.39 -22.95
C THR A 101 12.46 14.65 -24.29
N GLN A 102 13.54 13.91 -24.54
CA GLN A 102 13.85 13.33 -25.85
C GLN A 102 13.74 11.81 -25.86
N PHE A 103 13.19 11.29 -26.96
CA PHE A 103 12.99 9.87 -27.25
C PHE A 103 13.83 9.48 -28.46
N THR A 104 14.72 8.50 -28.30
CA THR A 104 15.61 8.01 -29.35
C THR A 104 15.20 6.60 -29.76
N LEU A 105 14.67 6.42 -30.97
CA LEU A 105 14.31 5.11 -31.51
C LEU A 105 15.57 4.28 -31.80
N TYR A 106 15.60 3.03 -31.35
CA TYR A 106 16.64 2.06 -31.72
C TYR A 106 16.11 1.11 -32.78
N LYS A 107 16.41 1.41 -34.05
CA LYS A 107 15.92 0.62 -35.18
C LYS A 107 16.79 -0.61 -35.41
N LEU A 108 16.14 -1.78 -35.40
CA LEU A 108 16.78 -3.06 -35.68
C LEU A 108 17.34 -3.10 -37.12
N GLY A 109 18.58 -3.52 -37.26
CA GLY A 109 19.21 -3.80 -38.56
C GLY A 109 18.83 -5.17 -39.12
N GLU A 110 19.05 -5.36 -40.44
CA GLU A 110 18.73 -6.62 -41.15
C GLU A 110 19.56 -7.84 -40.70
N SER A 111 20.69 -7.63 -40.01
CA SER A 111 21.66 -8.67 -39.66
C SER A 111 21.95 -8.74 -38.16
N GLU A 112 20.99 -8.37 -37.31
CA GLU A 112 21.18 -8.45 -35.86
C GLU A 112 21.18 -9.89 -35.34
N SER A 113 22.10 -10.16 -34.42
CA SER A 113 22.21 -11.44 -33.72
C SER A 113 21.86 -11.26 -32.24
N PRO A 114 21.04 -12.15 -31.65
CA PRO A 114 20.80 -12.19 -30.20
C PRO A 114 22.06 -12.39 -29.34
N GLU A 115 23.19 -12.72 -29.95
CA GLU A 115 24.50 -12.86 -29.29
C GLU A 115 25.21 -11.51 -29.06
N SER A 116 24.71 -10.43 -29.66
CA SER A 116 25.24 -9.07 -29.47
C SER A 116 24.75 -8.46 -28.15
N GLU A 117 25.64 -7.83 -27.38
CA GLU A 117 25.27 -7.06 -26.17
C GLU A 117 24.35 -5.87 -26.48
N GLN A 118 24.45 -5.32 -27.69
CA GLN A 118 23.65 -4.19 -28.14
C GLN A 118 22.75 -4.57 -29.32
N ARG A 119 21.53 -4.03 -29.33
CA ARG A 119 20.59 -4.15 -30.46
C ARG A 119 20.24 -2.78 -31.00
N GLY A 120 19.85 -2.72 -32.26
CA GLY A 120 19.41 -1.51 -32.93
C GLY A 120 20.51 -0.47 -33.16
N THR A 121 20.25 0.41 -34.11
CA THR A 121 21.00 1.66 -34.29
C THR A 121 20.16 2.85 -33.84
N PRO A 122 20.71 3.79 -33.05
CA PRO A 122 19.96 4.95 -32.60
C PRO A 122 19.67 5.87 -33.80
N GLU A 123 18.40 6.23 -33.97
CA GLU A 123 17.96 7.26 -34.90
C GLU A 123 18.04 8.66 -34.25
N GLY A 124 17.53 9.69 -34.93
CA GLY A 124 17.49 11.04 -34.38
C GLY A 124 16.52 11.14 -33.21
N ALA A 125 16.98 11.73 -32.10
CA ALA A 125 16.14 11.98 -30.93
C ALA A 125 15.04 13.00 -31.25
N LYS A 126 13.80 12.72 -30.79
CA LYS A 126 12.63 13.59 -30.98
C LYS A 126 11.85 13.73 -29.66
N PRO A 127 11.11 14.82 -29.44
CA PRO A 127 10.31 14.99 -28.23
C PRO A 127 8.99 14.20 -28.21
N PHE A 128 8.67 13.50 -29.30
CA PHE A 128 7.43 12.72 -29.44
C PHE A 128 7.68 11.45 -30.27
N LEU A 129 6.75 10.52 -30.18
CA LEU A 129 6.70 9.29 -30.98
C LEU A 129 5.71 9.47 -32.14
N THR A 130 5.93 8.77 -33.25
CA THR A 130 5.10 8.90 -34.46
C THR A 130 4.59 7.54 -34.92
N TYR A 131 3.28 7.42 -35.11
CA TYR A 131 2.58 6.24 -35.63
C TYR A 131 1.45 6.66 -36.58
N GLU A 132 0.78 5.70 -37.20
CA GLU A 132 -0.40 5.96 -38.02
C GLU A 132 -1.60 6.36 -37.15
N ASP A 133 -2.39 7.33 -37.60
CA ASP A 133 -3.67 7.65 -36.96
C ASP A 133 -4.60 6.42 -36.98
N GLY A 134 -5.15 6.09 -35.82
CA GLY A 134 -5.92 4.88 -35.57
C GLY A 134 -5.10 3.66 -35.12
N SER A 135 -3.76 3.75 -35.03
CA SER A 135 -2.93 2.64 -34.54
C SER A 135 -3.33 2.20 -33.13
N VAL A 136 -3.36 0.88 -32.93
CA VAL A 136 -3.61 0.27 -31.61
C VAL A 136 -2.25 -0.07 -31.01
N LEU A 137 -1.82 0.75 -30.06
CA LEU A 137 -0.49 0.69 -29.47
C LEU A 137 -0.56 0.05 -28.09
N SER A 138 0.36 -0.86 -27.80
CA SER A 138 0.55 -1.43 -26.46
C SER A 138 1.91 -1.00 -25.92
N ILE A 139 1.89 -0.25 -24.84
CA ILE A 139 3.04 0.54 -24.37
C ILE A 139 3.47 0.06 -22.99
N CYS A 140 4.77 -0.07 -22.77
CA CYS A 140 5.36 -0.41 -21.48
C CYS A 140 6.64 0.39 -21.25
N TYR A 141 6.77 0.93 -20.05
CA TYR A 141 7.99 1.56 -19.58
C TYR A 141 8.88 0.54 -18.83
N SER A 142 10.19 0.73 -18.92
CA SER A 142 11.20 0.00 -18.16
C SER A 142 12.33 0.95 -17.78
N GLU A 143 12.84 0.85 -16.57
CA GLU A 143 14.00 1.65 -16.12
C GLU A 143 15.27 1.28 -16.90
N HIS A 144 15.46 -0.01 -17.11
CA HIS A 144 16.61 -0.56 -17.83
C HIS A 144 16.19 -1.12 -19.18
N ARG A 145 17.14 -1.13 -20.11
CA ARG A 145 16.93 -1.75 -21.42
C ARG A 145 16.68 -3.25 -21.24
N TRP A 146 15.63 -3.77 -21.84
CA TRP A 146 15.40 -5.20 -21.91
C TRP A 146 16.60 -5.92 -22.54
N THR A 147 16.89 -7.13 -22.08
CA THR A 147 17.79 -8.07 -22.73
C THR A 147 17.15 -8.59 -24.02
N TRP A 148 17.96 -9.17 -24.89
CA TRP A 148 17.48 -9.87 -26.09
C TRP A 148 16.42 -10.92 -25.77
N ASN A 149 16.57 -11.63 -24.65
CA ASN A 149 15.65 -12.68 -24.26
C ASN A 149 14.24 -12.12 -23.99
N MET A 150 14.13 -11.04 -23.21
CA MET A 150 12.85 -10.40 -22.94
C MET A 150 12.27 -9.77 -24.22
N PHE A 151 13.08 -9.04 -24.98
CA PHE A 151 12.65 -8.45 -26.25
C PHE A 151 12.06 -9.48 -27.22
N MET A 152 12.77 -10.59 -27.45
CA MET A 152 12.30 -11.66 -28.35
C MET A 152 11.09 -12.42 -27.80
N ARG A 153 10.93 -12.54 -26.48
CA ARG A 153 9.73 -13.14 -25.88
C ARG A 153 8.48 -12.33 -26.19
N VAL A 154 8.55 -11.01 -26.04
CA VAL A 154 7.45 -10.10 -26.37
C VAL A 154 7.18 -10.12 -27.87
N LEU A 155 8.21 -9.98 -28.70
CA LEU A 155 8.07 -9.94 -30.16
C LEU A 155 7.51 -11.25 -30.74
N ASN A 156 7.97 -12.41 -30.26
CA ASN A 156 7.53 -13.72 -30.78
C ASN A 156 6.18 -14.18 -30.21
N ASN A 157 5.79 -13.67 -29.04
CA ASN A 157 4.53 -14.06 -28.38
C ASN A 157 3.76 -12.85 -27.82
N PRO A 158 3.39 -11.88 -28.66
CA PRO A 158 2.79 -10.62 -28.23
C PRO A 158 1.53 -10.83 -27.38
N SER A 159 0.71 -11.84 -27.71
CA SER A 159 -0.52 -12.17 -26.98
C SER A 159 -0.32 -12.50 -25.50
N ASN A 160 0.87 -12.97 -25.10
CA ASN A 160 1.17 -13.32 -23.70
C ASN A 160 1.68 -12.14 -22.86
N HIS A 161 1.99 -11.01 -23.50
CA HIS A 161 2.61 -9.85 -22.87
C HIS A 161 1.72 -8.61 -22.96
N ILE A 162 1.07 -8.39 -24.11
CA ILE A 162 0.29 -7.19 -24.41
C ILE A 162 -0.88 -6.98 -23.45
N ASP A 163 -1.50 -8.04 -22.93
CA ASP A 163 -2.61 -7.92 -21.95
C ASP A 163 -2.18 -7.25 -20.64
N ARG A 164 -0.88 -7.13 -20.41
CA ARG A 164 -0.24 -6.50 -19.25
C ARG A 164 0.52 -5.22 -19.58
N MET A 165 0.71 -4.93 -20.85
CA MET A 165 1.10 -3.60 -21.31
C MET A 165 -0.13 -2.69 -21.33
N GLN A 166 0.10 -1.38 -21.43
CA GLN A 166 -1.00 -0.44 -21.52
C GLN A 166 -1.41 -0.22 -22.97
N THR A 167 -2.63 -0.64 -23.33
CA THR A 167 -3.16 -0.48 -24.69
C THR A 167 -3.95 0.82 -24.83
N VAL A 168 -3.64 1.58 -25.89
CA VAL A 168 -4.35 2.81 -26.30
C VAL A 168 -4.61 2.77 -27.81
N VAL A 169 -5.61 3.53 -28.26
CA VAL A 169 -5.84 3.74 -29.70
C VAL A 169 -5.49 5.17 -30.03
N LEU A 170 -4.53 5.39 -30.91
CA LEU A 170 -4.05 6.72 -31.25
C LEU A 170 -5.05 7.42 -32.18
N SER A 171 -6.10 8.02 -31.62
CA SER A 171 -7.14 8.72 -32.39
C SER A 171 -7.83 9.80 -31.56
N ALA A 172 -8.49 10.74 -32.23
CA ALA A 172 -9.15 11.91 -31.64
C ALA A 172 -10.41 11.61 -30.78
N ASN A 173 -10.62 10.35 -30.39
CA ASN A 173 -11.79 9.96 -29.61
C ASN A 173 -11.66 10.41 -28.14
N GLU A 174 -12.43 11.42 -27.77
CA GLU A 174 -12.50 12.01 -26.42
C GLU A 174 -12.94 11.02 -25.32
N ASN A 175 -13.54 9.88 -25.67
CA ASN A 175 -13.97 8.89 -24.69
C ASN A 175 -12.88 7.87 -24.31
N GLN A 176 -11.67 8.01 -24.85
CA GLN A 176 -10.59 7.10 -24.55
C GLN A 176 -9.96 7.37 -23.19
N HIS A 177 -9.54 6.29 -22.54
CA HIS A 177 -8.82 6.37 -21.27
C HIS A 177 -7.33 6.54 -21.55
N ASN A 178 -6.65 7.29 -20.69
CA ASN A 178 -5.20 7.46 -20.69
C ASN A 178 -4.59 8.21 -21.87
N ILE A 179 -5.40 8.87 -22.69
CA ILE A 179 -4.97 9.69 -23.83
C ILE A 179 -5.77 10.98 -23.85
N ALA A 180 -5.13 12.08 -24.20
CA ALA A 180 -5.80 13.36 -24.43
C ALA A 180 -5.09 14.15 -25.55
N PRO A 181 -5.77 15.15 -26.15
CA PRO A 181 -5.15 15.97 -27.19
C PRO A 181 -4.02 16.84 -26.62
N ILE A 182 -3.07 17.18 -27.49
CA ILE A 182 -1.82 17.86 -27.12
C ILE A 182 -2.01 19.26 -26.52
N ASP A 183 -3.12 19.93 -26.82
CA ASP A 183 -3.47 21.26 -26.30
C ASP A 183 -3.65 21.29 -24.77
N LYS A 184 -3.87 20.13 -24.16
CA LYS A 184 -4.00 19.95 -22.71
C LYS A 184 -2.70 19.52 -22.03
N LEU A 185 -1.56 19.51 -22.74
CA LEU A 185 -0.28 19.05 -22.19
C LEU A 185 0.16 19.82 -20.94
N THR A 186 -0.17 21.10 -20.83
CA THR A 186 0.09 21.94 -19.64
C THR A 186 -0.69 21.54 -18.39
N GLN A 187 -1.61 20.57 -18.50
CA GLN A 187 -2.31 19.96 -17.36
C GLN A 187 -1.50 18.79 -16.74
N VAL A 188 -0.34 18.47 -17.31
CA VAL A 188 0.66 17.56 -16.71
C VAL A 188 1.48 18.36 -15.70
N ALA A 189 1.59 17.86 -14.47
CA ALA A 189 2.01 18.64 -13.31
C ALA A 189 3.45 19.20 -13.37
N ASP A 190 4.32 18.64 -14.19
CA ASP A 190 5.69 19.12 -14.42
C ASP A 190 5.95 19.49 -15.87
N ILE A 191 4.90 19.91 -16.62
CA ILE A 191 5.01 20.55 -17.93
C ILE A 191 4.26 21.89 -17.88
N GLU A 192 4.96 22.98 -18.15
CA GLU A 192 4.38 24.33 -18.11
C GLU A 192 4.72 25.16 -19.34
N SER A 193 4.06 26.30 -19.51
CA SER A 193 4.37 27.25 -20.59
C SER A 193 5.83 27.72 -20.60
N SER A 194 6.48 27.74 -19.44
CA SER A 194 7.90 28.00 -19.27
C SER A 194 8.45 27.13 -18.15
N ALA A 195 9.70 26.67 -18.26
CA ALA A 195 10.34 25.89 -17.20
C ALA A 195 10.43 26.70 -15.88
N VAL A 196 10.04 26.08 -14.77
CA VAL A 196 10.05 26.67 -13.41
C VAL A 196 10.84 25.74 -12.49
N ASP A 197 11.64 26.32 -11.59
CA ASP A 197 12.35 25.62 -10.51
C ASP A 197 11.76 26.03 -9.16
N ASP A 198 10.62 25.43 -8.80
CA ASP A 198 9.91 25.67 -7.54
C ASP A 198 10.02 24.50 -6.54
N GLY A 199 10.72 23.43 -6.90
CA GLY A 199 10.94 22.28 -6.03
C GLY A 199 9.70 21.41 -5.79
N ARG A 200 8.67 21.48 -6.64
CA ARG A 200 7.51 20.57 -6.55
C ARG A 200 7.92 19.09 -6.58
N PHE A 201 7.14 18.24 -5.93
CA PHE A 201 7.44 16.81 -5.77
C PHE A 201 8.76 16.50 -5.02
N ALA A 202 9.21 17.36 -4.10
CA ALA A 202 10.39 17.10 -3.28
C ALA A 202 10.29 15.78 -2.47
N ASP A 203 9.09 15.39 -2.06
CA ASP A 203 8.84 14.16 -1.27
C ASP A 203 8.56 12.91 -2.14
N SER A 204 8.71 13.01 -3.46
CA SER A 204 8.57 11.88 -4.40
C SER A 204 9.92 11.21 -4.66
N GLY A 205 9.90 9.92 -5.01
CA GLY A 205 11.08 9.17 -5.45
C GLY A 205 11.77 9.75 -6.68
N ILE A 206 11.11 10.67 -7.41
CA ILE A 206 11.72 11.47 -8.48
C ILE A 206 11.30 12.93 -8.30
N ALA A 207 12.19 13.70 -7.67
CA ALA A 207 12.02 15.13 -7.49
C ALA A 207 12.17 15.91 -8.80
N THR A 208 11.68 17.16 -8.82
CA THR A 208 11.92 18.09 -9.95
C THR A 208 13.24 18.85 -9.84
N LYS A 209 13.89 18.74 -8.68
CA LYS A 209 15.18 19.35 -8.37
C LYS A 209 16.11 18.30 -7.79
N ALA A 210 17.42 18.47 -8.01
CA ALA A 210 18.40 17.63 -7.36
C ALA A 210 18.48 17.96 -5.86
N ASP A 211 18.31 16.95 -5.01
CA ASP A 211 18.47 17.08 -3.56
C ASP A 211 19.95 17.00 -3.13
N GLU A 212 20.73 16.12 -3.77
CA GLU A 212 22.15 15.90 -3.52
C GLU A 212 22.92 15.64 -4.83
N ASP A 213 24.26 15.70 -4.77
CA ASP A 213 25.13 15.39 -5.92
C ASP A 213 24.95 13.92 -6.34
N GLY A 214 24.30 13.71 -7.50
CA GLY A 214 24.06 12.38 -8.07
C GLY A 214 22.62 11.85 -7.92
N SER A 215 21.71 12.61 -7.31
CA SER A 215 20.29 12.26 -7.26
C SER A 215 19.66 12.26 -8.66
N THR A 216 18.85 11.24 -8.96
CA THR A 216 18.03 11.20 -10.18
C THR A 216 16.85 12.16 -10.02
N PHE A 217 16.73 13.15 -10.91
CA PHE A 217 15.63 14.11 -10.89
C PHE A 217 15.11 14.40 -12.31
N LYS A 218 13.88 14.90 -12.43
CA LYS A 218 13.25 15.26 -13.70
C LYS A 218 12.71 16.69 -13.64
N PRO A 219 13.42 17.69 -14.20
CA PRO A 219 13.03 19.09 -14.08
C PRO A 219 11.73 19.40 -14.84
N VAL A 220 11.05 20.46 -14.42
CA VAL A 220 9.85 20.96 -15.11
C VAL A 220 10.21 21.34 -16.54
N ALA A 221 9.49 20.76 -17.52
CA ALA A 221 9.72 21.00 -18.93
C ALA A 221 8.87 22.18 -19.42
N ALA A 222 9.41 22.92 -20.40
CA ALA A 222 8.59 23.87 -21.14
C ALA A 222 7.78 23.12 -22.22
N GLU A 223 6.50 23.46 -22.34
CA GLU A 223 5.58 22.91 -23.35
C GLU A 223 6.16 23.07 -24.78
N SER A 224 6.82 24.19 -25.05
CA SER A 224 7.46 24.46 -26.34
C SER A 224 8.57 23.47 -26.69
N ASP A 225 9.28 22.93 -25.69
CA ASP A 225 10.37 21.96 -25.92
C ASP A 225 9.82 20.63 -26.44
N LEU A 226 8.54 20.36 -26.18
CA LEU A 226 7.86 19.13 -26.52
C LEU A 226 7.02 19.25 -27.80
N THR A 227 6.33 20.38 -27.97
CA THR A 227 5.31 20.56 -29.00
C THR A 227 5.81 21.28 -30.27
N SER A 228 6.86 22.09 -30.17
CA SER A 228 7.32 22.94 -31.31
C SER A 228 7.76 22.19 -32.55
N SER A 229 8.08 20.91 -32.42
CA SER A 229 8.52 20.05 -33.53
C SER A 229 7.37 19.24 -34.15
N ILE A 230 6.15 19.34 -33.62
CA ILE A 230 4.95 18.68 -34.16
C ILE A 230 4.34 19.61 -35.22
N PRO A 231 4.16 19.17 -36.47
CA PRO A 231 3.51 19.97 -37.50
C PRO A 231 2.05 20.32 -37.16
N GLU A 232 1.63 21.56 -37.41
CA GLU A 232 0.27 22.05 -37.09
C GLU A 232 -0.86 21.29 -37.81
N GLU A 233 -0.56 20.65 -38.94
CA GLU A 233 -1.52 19.88 -39.73
C GLU A 233 -1.66 18.42 -39.27
N GLU A 234 -0.79 17.95 -38.37
CA GLU A 234 -0.72 16.56 -37.91
C GLU A 234 -1.35 16.42 -36.51
N SER A 235 -1.90 15.23 -36.22
CA SER A 235 -2.59 14.99 -34.95
C SER A 235 -1.58 14.83 -33.81
N GLY A 236 -1.77 15.57 -32.71
CA GLY A 236 -0.92 15.48 -31.51
C GLY A 236 -1.71 15.04 -30.27
N TYR A 237 -1.11 14.15 -29.48
CA TYR A 237 -1.68 13.63 -28.24
C TYR A 237 -0.64 13.55 -27.11
N PHE A 238 -1.08 13.38 -25.88
CA PHE A 238 -0.24 12.80 -24.84
C PHE A 238 -0.91 11.56 -24.25
N VAL A 239 -0.08 10.58 -23.88
CA VAL A 239 -0.53 9.27 -23.41
C VAL A 239 0.08 9.01 -22.05
N ALA A 240 -0.74 8.85 -21.02
CA ALA A 240 -0.24 8.50 -19.70
C ALA A 240 0.00 7.00 -19.60
N ILE A 241 1.15 6.58 -19.11
CA ILE A 241 1.50 5.18 -18.89
C ILE A 241 1.66 4.87 -17.40
N LYS A 242 1.50 3.60 -17.04
CA LYS A 242 1.64 3.14 -15.67
C LYS A 242 3.10 2.83 -15.34
N ASP A 243 3.60 3.43 -14.27
CA ASP A 243 4.92 3.16 -13.70
C ASP A 243 4.78 2.59 -12.29
N TYR A 244 4.51 1.30 -12.22
CA TYR A 244 4.22 0.62 -10.94
C TYR A 244 5.39 0.67 -9.95
N ALA A 245 6.63 0.68 -10.44
CA ALA A 245 7.81 0.71 -9.58
C ALA A 245 7.93 2.08 -8.89
N ALA A 246 7.72 3.16 -9.65
CA ALA A 246 7.71 4.51 -9.10
C ALA A 246 6.55 4.71 -8.10
N ASP A 247 5.35 4.21 -8.41
CA ASP A 247 4.21 4.29 -7.48
C ASP A 247 4.52 3.62 -6.12
N ILE A 248 5.15 2.43 -6.13
CA ILE A 248 5.55 1.71 -4.91
C ILE A 248 6.59 2.51 -4.13
N GLN A 249 7.57 3.11 -4.83
CA GLN A 249 8.60 3.94 -4.22
C GLN A 249 8.00 5.20 -3.58
N ASP A 250 7.14 5.92 -4.30
CA ASP A 250 6.46 7.13 -3.83
C ASP A 250 5.58 6.81 -2.61
N MET A 251 4.76 5.75 -2.67
CA MET A 251 3.94 5.37 -1.51
C MET A 251 4.76 4.85 -0.32
N SER A 252 5.93 4.25 -0.56
CA SER A 252 6.84 3.88 0.52
C SER A 252 7.30 5.13 1.28
N LEU A 253 7.73 6.18 0.57
CA LEU A 253 8.14 7.46 1.16
C LEU A 253 6.98 8.14 1.90
N HIS A 254 5.80 8.19 1.29
CA HIS A 254 4.61 8.76 1.93
C HIS A 254 4.23 8.00 3.21
N PHE A 255 4.31 6.67 3.21
CA PHE A 255 4.06 5.88 4.41
C PHE A 255 5.10 6.16 5.51
N VAL A 256 6.38 6.30 5.16
CA VAL A 256 7.43 6.69 6.11
C VAL A 256 7.11 8.05 6.74
N GLY A 257 6.69 9.03 5.93
CA GLY A 257 6.27 10.35 6.40
C GLY A 257 5.11 10.28 7.39
N ALA A 258 4.09 9.47 7.11
CA ALA A 258 2.95 9.28 8.01
C ALA A 258 3.31 8.50 9.29
N ALA A 259 4.13 7.45 9.17
CA ALA A 259 4.50 6.57 10.28
C ALA A 259 5.49 7.21 11.26
N SER A 260 6.36 8.11 10.80
CA SER A 260 7.45 8.68 11.60
C SER A 260 6.95 9.48 12.81
N PRO A 261 5.98 10.42 12.70
CA PRO A 261 5.41 11.12 13.85
C PRO A 261 4.79 10.16 14.89
N TYR A 262 4.07 9.12 14.44
CA TYR A 262 3.46 8.13 15.33
C TYR A 262 4.51 7.33 16.10
N ARG A 263 5.60 6.92 15.43
CA ARG A 263 6.72 6.24 16.09
C ARG A 263 7.41 7.14 17.10
N LEU A 264 7.70 8.39 16.72
CA LEU A 264 8.32 9.36 17.62
C LEU A 264 7.45 9.61 18.85
N PHE A 265 6.14 9.76 18.68
CA PHE A 265 5.19 9.88 19.78
C PHE A 265 5.25 8.66 20.70
N THR A 266 5.22 7.45 20.13
CA THR A 266 5.27 6.20 20.90
C THR A 266 6.57 6.10 21.70
N ASP A 267 7.71 6.42 21.09
CA ASP A 267 9.02 6.36 21.73
C ASP A 267 9.14 7.41 22.85
N GLN A 268 8.65 8.63 22.61
CA GLN A 268 8.69 9.74 23.58
C GLN A 268 7.84 9.45 24.81
N PHE A 269 6.62 8.93 24.63
CA PHE A 269 5.65 8.76 25.71
C PHE A 269 5.61 7.36 26.32
N SER A 270 6.31 6.37 25.76
CA SER A 270 6.36 4.99 26.29
C SER A 270 6.78 4.92 27.75
N ASN A 271 7.86 5.62 28.14
CA ASN A 271 8.35 5.60 29.52
C ASN A 271 7.37 6.28 30.49
N GLN A 272 6.81 7.42 30.09
CA GLN A 272 5.81 8.13 30.89
C GLN A 272 4.57 7.25 31.08
N TRP A 273 4.08 6.64 29.98
CA TRP A 273 2.97 5.71 30.00
C TRP A 273 3.20 4.54 30.95
N ASN A 274 4.36 3.87 30.84
CA ASN A 274 4.71 2.74 31.70
C ASN A 274 4.79 3.14 33.18
N LEU A 275 5.33 4.34 33.48
CA LEU A 275 5.36 4.86 34.85
C LEU A 275 3.94 5.12 35.38
N MET A 276 3.07 5.73 34.57
CA MET A 276 1.67 5.99 34.94
C MET A 276 0.88 4.70 35.15
N GLN A 277 1.02 3.73 34.24
CA GLN A 277 0.45 2.38 34.39
C GLN A 277 0.91 1.70 35.68
N THR A 278 2.22 1.75 35.97
CA THR A 278 2.79 1.16 37.20
C THR A 278 2.26 1.87 38.44
N ALA A 279 2.18 3.21 38.43
CA ALA A 279 1.65 4.00 39.54
C ALA A 279 0.16 3.70 39.77
N MET A 280 -0.63 3.56 38.70
CA MET A 280 -2.03 3.15 38.75
C MET A 280 -2.18 1.76 39.40
N GLN A 281 -1.39 0.77 38.97
CA GLN A 281 -1.41 -0.58 39.55
C GLN A 281 -1.02 -0.57 41.04
N LEU A 282 0.06 0.12 41.41
CA LEU A 282 0.55 0.13 42.80
C LEU A 282 -0.33 0.94 43.77
N CYS A 283 -0.90 2.06 43.31
CA CYS A 283 -1.54 3.03 44.20
C CYS A 283 -3.07 2.99 44.16
N MET A 284 -3.70 2.42 43.13
CA MET A 284 -5.15 2.49 42.96
C MET A 284 -5.79 1.11 43.04
N PHE A 285 -5.46 0.23 42.10
CA PHE A 285 -6.25 -0.98 41.85
C PHE A 285 -5.53 -2.27 42.29
N GLY A 286 -4.29 -2.15 42.77
CA GLY A 286 -3.43 -3.27 43.14
C GLY A 286 -2.76 -3.93 41.92
N ALA A 287 -1.68 -4.66 42.16
CA ALA A 287 -0.96 -5.44 41.14
C ALA A 287 -1.71 -6.73 40.72
N SER A 288 -2.98 -6.91 41.13
CA SER A 288 -3.78 -8.05 40.71
C SER A 288 -4.52 -7.71 39.43
N ASP A 289 -4.38 -8.55 38.39
CA ASP A 289 -5.11 -8.53 37.10
C ASP A 289 -6.65 -8.63 37.23
N GLU A 290 -7.20 -8.51 38.43
CA GLU A 290 -8.56 -8.88 38.80
C GLU A 290 -9.45 -7.69 39.16
N ILE A 291 -9.25 -6.48 38.62
CA ILE A 291 -10.48 -5.70 38.43
C ILE A 291 -11.28 -6.48 37.41
N ASP A 292 -12.28 -7.23 37.90
CA ASP A 292 -13.24 -7.97 37.11
C ASP A 292 -14.01 -6.96 36.25
N MET A 293 -13.37 -6.61 35.14
CA MET A 293 -13.80 -5.58 34.25
C MET A 293 -14.87 -6.18 33.33
N PRO A 294 -15.96 -5.45 33.02
CA PRO A 294 -16.93 -5.92 32.06
C PRO A 294 -16.27 -6.28 30.72
N ALA A 295 -16.71 -7.38 30.11
CA ALA A 295 -16.29 -7.71 28.75
C ALA A 295 -16.61 -6.57 27.76
N SER A 296 -17.68 -5.81 28.01
CA SER A 296 -18.02 -4.61 27.24
C SER A 296 -16.94 -3.53 27.32
N VAL A 297 -16.35 -3.30 28.49
CA VAL A 297 -15.29 -2.28 28.67
C VAL A 297 -14.04 -2.66 27.90
N LYS A 298 -13.58 -3.92 28.03
CA LYS A 298 -12.42 -4.43 27.28
C LYS A 298 -12.63 -4.40 25.77
N ARG A 299 -13.86 -4.68 25.33
CA ARG A 299 -14.21 -4.66 23.91
C ARG A 299 -14.24 -3.24 23.34
N ASN A 300 -14.59 -2.26 24.16
CA ASN A 300 -14.76 -0.87 23.75
C ASN A 300 -13.52 0.00 23.96
N GLY A 301 -12.43 -0.52 24.55
CA GLY A 301 -11.26 0.28 24.90
C GLY A 301 -11.53 1.30 26.01
N GLU A 302 -12.53 1.06 26.86
CA GLU A 302 -12.98 2.02 27.88
C GLU A 302 -12.30 1.79 29.25
N GLU A 303 -11.15 1.12 29.29
CA GLU A 303 -10.51 0.70 30.55
C GLU A 303 -10.17 1.88 31.45
N LEU A 304 -9.56 2.93 30.89
CA LEU A 304 -9.19 4.14 31.64
C LEU A 304 -10.41 4.89 32.18
N SER A 305 -11.47 4.99 31.37
CA SER A 305 -12.76 5.57 31.78
C SER A 305 -13.37 4.75 32.93
N PHE A 306 -13.34 3.42 32.82
CA PHE A 306 -13.85 2.52 33.86
C PHE A 306 -13.05 2.66 35.16
N TYR A 307 -11.73 2.73 35.07
CA TYR A 307 -10.87 2.97 36.23
C TYR A 307 -11.18 4.31 36.90
N THR A 308 -11.33 5.38 36.11
CA THR A 308 -11.68 6.71 36.62
C THR A 308 -13.01 6.70 37.38
N ASP A 309 -14.04 6.12 36.78
CA ASP A 309 -15.38 6.06 37.39
C ASP A 309 -15.37 5.23 38.69
N MET A 310 -14.68 4.08 38.69
CA MET A 310 -14.55 3.24 39.88
C MET A 310 -13.75 3.93 41.00
N ALA A 311 -12.71 4.68 40.65
CA ALA A 311 -11.94 5.49 41.60
C ALA A 311 -12.80 6.57 42.26
N GLU A 312 -13.64 7.27 41.48
CA GLU A 312 -14.59 8.26 42.01
C GLU A 312 -15.62 7.64 42.96
N TYR A 313 -16.16 6.47 42.60
CA TYR A 313 -17.06 5.72 43.47
C TYR A 313 -16.41 5.37 44.82
N TYR A 314 -15.17 4.87 44.80
CA TYR A 314 -14.47 4.49 46.03
C TYR A 314 -14.07 5.70 46.88
N ASP A 315 -13.68 6.82 46.27
CA ASP A 315 -13.45 8.08 46.99
C ASP A 315 -14.74 8.63 47.63
N SER A 316 -15.88 8.54 46.92
CA SER A 316 -17.17 8.92 47.49
C SER A 316 -17.59 8.00 48.63
N SER A 317 -17.29 6.70 48.53
CA SER A 317 -17.55 5.71 49.59
C SER A 317 -16.68 5.96 50.82
N SER A 318 -15.41 6.35 50.64
CA SER A 318 -14.53 6.75 51.74
C SER A 318 -15.01 8.00 52.48
N GLN A 319 -15.55 9.00 51.76
CA GLN A 319 -16.17 10.17 52.39
C GLN A 319 -17.42 9.79 53.18
N LEU A 320 -18.25 8.89 52.66
CA LEU A 320 -19.43 8.38 53.35
C LEU A 320 -19.03 7.66 54.65
N ASP A 321 -18.06 6.76 54.61
CA ASP A 321 -17.57 6.05 55.81
C ASP A 321 -17.06 7.00 56.89
N LEU A 322 -16.27 8.01 56.50
CA LEU A 322 -15.81 9.05 57.43
C LEU A 322 -16.98 9.84 58.03
N ALA A 323 -18.01 10.13 57.25
CA ALA A 323 -19.20 10.81 57.72
C ALA A 323 -20.03 9.92 58.67
N GLU A 324 -20.17 8.62 58.37
CA GLU A 324 -20.88 7.64 59.18
C GLU A 324 -20.19 7.33 60.52
N GLN A 325 -18.85 7.28 60.55
CA GLN A 325 -18.09 7.13 61.80
C GLN A 325 -18.37 8.28 62.78
N ASN A 326 -18.73 9.46 62.28
CA ASN A 326 -19.09 10.63 63.10
C ASN A 326 -20.56 10.65 63.54
N LYS A 327 -21.41 9.73 63.04
CA LYS A 327 -22.86 9.68 63.29
C LYS A 327 -23.21 9.52 64.77
N SER A 328 -22.41 8.76 65.52
CA SER A 328 -22.57 8.58 66.98
C SER A 328 -22.35 9.87 67.77
N SER A 329 -21.42 10.72 67.31
CA SER A 329 -21.13 12.03 67.91
C SER A 329 -22.22 13.06 67.58
N VAL A 330 -22.76 13.00 66.36
CA VAL A 330 -23.93 13.82 65.93
C VAL A 330 -25.18 13.48 66.76
N GLN A 331 -25.46 12.19 66.98
CA GLN A 331 -26.63 11.74 67.74
C GLN A 331 -26.54 12.02 69.25
N SER A 332 -25.33 12.13 69.79
CA SER A 332 -25.08 12.39 71.22
C SER A 332 -24.86 13.88 71.55
N GLY A 333 -24.93 14.77 70.56
CA GLY A 333 -24.79 16.23 70.76
C GLY A 333 -23.37 16.71 71.05
N TYR A 334 -22.36 15.87 70.86
CA TYR A 334 -20.95 16.25 70.96
C TYR A 334 -20.48 16.96 69.67
N PRO A 335 -19.38 17.75 69.71
CA PRO A 335 -18.82 18.37 68.52
C PRO A 335 -18.45 17.30 67.46
N ALA A 336 -19.22 17.25 66.38
CA ALA A 336 -19.00 16.34 65.26
C ALA A 336 -18.39 17.10 64.08
N LYS A 337 -17.52 16.43 63.31
CA LYS A 337 -16.92 17.01 62.10
C LYS A 337 -17.91 17.14 60.94
N PHE A 338 -19.03 16.41 60.97
CA PHE A 338 -20.06 16.40 59.93
C PHE A 338 -21.45 16.57 60.54
N SER A 339 -22.37 17.22 59.81
CA SER A 339 -23.79 17.32 60.18
C SER A 339 -24.59 16.12 59.68
N SER A 340 -25.79 15.90 60.21
CA SER A 340 -26.72 14.88 59.72
C SER A 340 -27.07 15.06 58.24
N GLY A 341 -27.30 16.30 57.80
CA GLY A 341 -27.55 16.59 56.38
C GLY A 341 -26.33 16.35 55.47
N ALA A 342 -25.11 16.48 55.98
CA ALA A 342 -23.90 16.15 55.22
C ALA A 342 -23.78 14.63 55.00
N ILE A 343 -24.14 13.80 55.99
CA ILE A 343 -24.15 12.34 55.86
C ILE A 343 -25.15 11.90 54.78
N GLU A 344 -26.38 12.44 54.82
CA GLU A 344 -27.40 12.16 53.79
C GLU A 344 -26.94 12.61 52.40
N SER A 345 -26.30 13.78 52.29
CA SER A 345 -25.74 14.27 51.04
C SER A 345 -24.68 13.33 50.46
N HIS A 346 -23.72 12.86 51.27
CA HIS A 346 -22.69 11.92 50.81
C HIS A 346 -23.30 10.57 50.40
N GLN A 347 -24.36 10.12 51.08
CA GLN A 347 -25.09 8.90 50.74
C GLN A 347 -25.79 9.01 49.38
N HIS A 348 -26.44 10.16 49.12
CA HIS A 348 -27.05 10.44 47.81
C HIS A 348 -25.99 10.49 46.70
N THR A 349 -24.91 11.25 46.89
CA THR A 349 -23.82 11.36 45.90
C THR A 349 -23.24 10.00 45.55
N GLN A 350 -22.92 9.16 46.55
CA GLN A 350 -22.37 7.83 46.30
C GLN A 350 -23.37 6.93 45.56
N SER A 351 -24.66 6.99 45.91
CA SER A 351 -25.69 6.21 45.24
C SER A 351 -25.91 6.64 43.79
N ASP A 352 -25.80 7.94 43.50
CA ASP A 352 -25.97 8.49 42.16
C ASP A 352 -24.78 8.11 41.26
N ILE A 353 -23.55 8.19 41.79
CA ILE A 353 -22.34 7.70 41.10
C ILE A 353 -22.48 6.20 40.81
N ALA A 354 -22.90 5.40 41.79
CA ALA A 354 -23.08 3.95 41.62
C ALA A 354 -24.09 3.63 40.50
N LYS A 355 -25.22 4.35 40.44
CA LYS A 355 -26.22 4.19 39.37
C LYS A 355 -25.66 4.58 38.01
N ALA A 356 -24.96 5.71 37.92
CA ALA A 356 -24.35 6.15 36.66
C ALA A 356 -23.38 5.10 36.09
N ILE A 357 -22.56 4.48 36.94
CA ILE A 357 -21.63 3.41 36.55
C ILE A 357 -22.39 2.14 36.13
N GLN A 358 -23.44 1.76 36.86
CA GLN A 358 -24.29 0.63 36.51
C GLN A 358 -24.94 0.81 35.14
N ASP A 359 -25.47 1.99 34.85
CA ASP A 359 -26.12 2.31 33.58
C ASP A 359 -25.11 2.37 32.43
N LYS A 360 -23.96 3.04 32.63
CA LYS A 360 -22.90 3.22 31.62
C LYS A 360 -22.30 1.87 31.19
N TYR A 361 -21.92 1.02 32.14
CA TYR A 361 -21.21 -0.23 31.85
C TYR A 361 -22.07 -1.49 31.90
N ARG A 362 -23.37 -1.36 32.22
CA ARG A 362 -24.33 -2.45 32.39
C ARG A 362 -23.88 -3.49 33.41
N ILE A 363 -23.40 -3.02 34.57
CA ILE A 363 -22.94 -3.87 35.68
C ILE A 363 -23.95 -3.93 36.83
N SER A 364 -23.91 -5.01 37.60
CA SER A 364 -24.73 -5.14 38.82
C SER A 364 -24.08 -4.44 40.02
N ALA A 365 -24.91 -4.05 40.99
CA ALA A 365 -24.47 -3.48 42.27
C ALA A 365 -23.52 -4.40 43.07
N SER A 366 -23.55 -5.71 42.81
CA SER A 366 -22.65 -6.68 43.45
C SER A 366 -21.20 -6.59 42.97
N ARG A 367 -20.91 -5.81 41.92
CA ARG A 367 -19.59 -5.75 41.28
C ARG A 367 -18.66 -4.67 41.87
N PHE A 368 -19.15 -3.82 42.77
CA PHE A 368 -18.38 -2.77 43.45
C PHE A 368 -17.46 -3.29 44.59
N GLY A 369 -17.15 -4.60 44.60
CA GLY A 369 -16.68 -5.36 45.76
C GLY A 369 -15.16 -5.36 46.05
N LYS A 370 -14.41 -4.28 45.77
CA LYS A 370 -12.95 -4.20 46.08
C LYS A 370 -12.55 -2.95 46.87
N TYR A 371 -13.45 -2.45 47.72
CA TYR A 371 -13.21 -1.26 48.53
C TYR A 371 -12.06 -1.40 49.55
N GLU A 372 -11.81 -2.61 50.09
CA GLU A 372 -10.74 -2.82 51.08
C GLU A 372 -9.33 -2.56 50.52
N GLN A 373 -9.08 -2.92 49.25
CA GLN A 373 -7.81 -2.64 48.59
C GLN A 373 -7.63 -1.14 48.36
N TRP A 374 -8.71 -0.43 48.01
CA TRP A 374 -8.71 1.02 47.88
C TRP A 374 -8.36 1.72 49.20
N ILE A 375 -8.83 1.21 50.34
CA ILE A 375 -8.44 1.72 51.65
C ILE A 375 -6.97 1.39 51.94
N ALA A 376 -6.52 0.16 51.65
CA ALA A 376 -5.16 -0.29 51.93
C ALA A 376 -4.07 0.55 51.20
N THR A 377 -4.38 1.06 50.01
CA THR A 377 -3.47 1.89 49.20
C THR A 377 -3.56 3.40 49.49
N GLU A 378 -4.44 3.84 50.40
CA GLU A 378 -4.74 5.26 50.67
C GLU A 378 -3.46 6.09 50.95
N ARG A 379 -2.51 5.52 51.70
CA ARG A 379 -1.23 6.19 52.00
C ARG A 379 -0.46 6.56 50.74
N TRP A 380 -0.40 5.66 49.77
CA TRP A 380 0.34 5.82 48.52
C TRP A 380 -0.47 6.67 47.54
N ARG A 381 -1.78 6.45 47.44
CA ARG A 381 -2.69 7.26 46.61
C ARG A 381 -2.64 8.74 46.99
N LYS A 382 -2.53 9.09 48.28
CA LYS A 382 -2.39 10.49 48.73
C LYS A 382 -1.10 11.18 48.27
N GLN A 383 -0.08 10.41 47.88
CA GLN A 383 1.17 10.95 47.33
C GLN A 383 1.11 11.12 45.80
N LEU A 384 0.05 10.63 45.16
CA LEU A 384 -0.13 10.64 43.71
C LEU A 384 -1.31 11.54 43.33
N ASN A 385 -1.12 12.45 42.37
CA ASN A 385 -2.26 13.14 41.74
C ASN A 385 -2.92 12.21 40.71
N TRP A 386 -3.61 11.18 41.20
CA TRP A 386 -4.14 10.11 40.38
C TRP A 386 -5.20 10.58 39.37
N LYS A 387 -5.96 11.64 39.70
CA LYS A 387 -6.94 12.25 38.78
C LYS A 387 -6.26 12.85 37.56
N GLN A 388 -5.19 13.62 37.80
CA GLN A 388 -4.39 14.20 36.72
C GLN A 388 -3.72 13.10 35.90
N MET A 389 -3.14 12.09 36.56
CA MET A 389 -2.51 10.96 35.88
C MET A 389 -3.49 10.23 34.95
N LEU A 390 -4.70 9.87 35.42
CA LEU A 390 -5.69 9.21 34.58
C LEU A 390 -6.17 10.08 33.42
N SER A 391 -6.31 11.39 33.65
CA SER A 391 -6.64 12.36 32.59
C SER A 391 -5.53 12.44 31.52
N GLU A 392 -4.26 12.51 31.94
CA GLU A 392 -3.11 12.53 31.02
C GLU A 392 -2.99 11.21 30.25
N MET A 393 -3.23 10.07 30.91
CA MET A 393 -3.29 8.77 30.24
C MET A 393 -4.40 8.74 29.18
N GLN A 394 -5.59 9.25 29.49
CA GLN A 394 -6.67 9.31 28.51
C GLN A 394 -6.30 10.18 27.31
N GLU A 395 -5.74 11.37 27.55
CA GLU A 395 -5.32 12.28 26.49
C GLU A 395 -4.23 11.65 25.60
N LEU A 396 -3.23 10.99 26.18
CA LEU A 396 -2.20 10.29 25.42
C LEU A 396 -2.75 9.11 24.60
N SER A 397 -3.73 8.37 25.14
CA SER A 397 -4.42 7.31 24.42
C SER A 397 -5.17 7.86 23.20
N GLU A 398 -5.97 8.91 23.37
CA GLU A 398 -6.75 9.54 22.30
C GLU A 398 -5.84 10.10 21.19
N GLN A 399 -4.74 10.77 21.58
CA GLN A 399 -3.72 11.25 20.63
C GLN A 399 -3.07 10.09 19.88
N LYS A 400 -2.67 9.01 20.57
CA LYS A 400 -2.08 7.83 19.96
C LYS A 400 -3.01 7.17 18.94
N GLU A 401 -4.28 7.00 19.29
CA GLU A 401 -5.29 6.39 18.41
C GLU A 401 -5.55 7.25 17.18
N THR A 402 -5.64 8.56 17.34
CA THR A 402 -5.81 9.51 16.23
C THR A 402 -4.63 9.42 15.25
N MET A 403 -3.41 9.43 15.76
CA MET A 403 -2.21 9.28 14.93
C MET A 403 -2.15 7.90 14.26
N LEU A 404 -2.50 6.83 14.98
CA LEU A 404 -2.52 5.49 14.42
C LEU A 404 -3.55 5.35 13.30
N ALA A 405 -4.75 5.93 13.44
CA ALA A 405 -5.78 5.90 12.41
C ALA A 405 -5.31 6.51 11.08
N ALA A 406 -4.57 7.63 11.14
CA ALA A 406 -3.96 8.23 9.96
C ALA A 406 -2.93 7.29 9.31
N VAL A 407 -2.03 6.68 10.11
CA VAL A 407 -1.03 5.72 9.62
C VAL A 407 -1.69 4.51 8.95
N VAL A 408 -2.73 3.95 9.57
CA VAL A 408 -3.48 2.79 9.04
C VAL A 408 -4.18 3.14 7.72
N SER A 409 -4.70 4.37 7.58
CA SER A 409 -5.31 4.81 6.33
C SER A 409 -4.27 4.85 5.19
N VAL A 410 -3.09 5.44 5.43
CA VAL A 410 -2.01 5.50 4.43
C VAL A 410 -1.44 4.10 4.13
N LYS A 411 -1.37 3.23 5.14
CA LYS A 411 -0.98 1.82 4.99
C LYS A 411 -1.87 1.08 3.99
N SER A 412 -3.18 1.32 4.03
CA SER A 412 -4.13 0.67 3.13
C SER A 412 -3.88 1.03 1.66
N ASP A 413 -3.56 2.30 1.39
CA ASP A 413 -3.18 2.78 0.06
C ASP A 413 -1.84 2.18 -0.38
N PHE A 414 -0.87 2.09 0.54
CA PHE A 414 0.41 1.46 0.24
C PHE A 414 0.27 -0.03 -0.13
N ILE A 415 -0.58 -0.78 0.58
CA ILE A 415 -0.94 -2.15 0.21
C ILE A 415 -1.58 -2.19 -1.18
N ALA A 416 -2.55 -1.31 -1.46
CA ALA A 416 -3.22 -1.26 -2.76
C ALA A 416 -2.24 -1.00 -3.92
N VAL A 417 -1.24 -0.13 -3.71
CA VAL A 417 -0.18 0.11 -4.69
C VAL A 417 0.71 -1.12 -4.88
N MET A 418 1.14 -1.78 -3.80
CA MET A 418 1.92 -3.03 -3.90
C MET A 418 1.17 -4.14 -4.65
N GLU A 419 -0.15 -4.25 -4.45
CA GLU A 419 -1.00 -5.24 -5.13
C GLU A 419 -1.29 -4.89 -6.59
N SER A 420 -1.16 -3.61 -6.99
CA SER A 420 -1.31 -3.22 -8.40
C SER A 420 -0.21 -3.83 -9.28
N LEU A 421 1.01 -3.96 -8.75
CA LEU A 421 2.12 -4.69 -9.37
C LEU A 421 2.01 -6.19 -9.14
N THR A 422 1.03 -6.80 -9.80
CA THR A 422 0.80 -8.23 -9.66
C THR A 422 2.03 -9.06 -10.08
N PRO A 423 2.23 -10.25 -9.51
CA PRO A 423 3.23 -11.22 -9.95
C PRO A 423 3.19 -11.53 -11.46
N HIS A 424 2.00 -11.45 -12.08
CA HIS A 424 1.83 -11.61 -13.52
C HIS A 424 2.30 -10.39 -14.33
N HIS A 425 2.11 -9.18 -13.81
CA HIS A 425 2.66 -7.96 -14.42
C HIS A 425 4.18 -8.04 -14.42
N LEU A 426 4.81 -8.34 -13.27
CA LEU A 426 6.27 -8.50 -13.16
C LEU A 426 6.83 -9.45 -14.21
N GLU A 427 6.35 -10.69 -14.26
CA GLU A 427 6.89 -11.71 -15.17
C GLU A 427 6.69 -11.41 -16.67
N ARG A 428 5.75 -10.52 -17.01
CA ARG A 428 5.38 -10.24 -18.41
C ARG A 428 5.86 -8.88 -18.93
N THR A 429 6.24 -7.97 -18.05
CA THR A 429 6.62 -6.59 -18.43
C THR A 429 8.00 -6.18 -17.94
N PHE A 430 8.50 -6.81 -16.87
CA PHE A 430 9.87 -6.59 -16.39
C PHE A 430 10.82 -7.61 -17.00
N ASP A 431 12.03 -7.17 -17.31
CA ASP A 431 13.07 -8.08 -17.73
C ASP A 431 13.75 -8.75 -16.54
N LEU A 432 13.19 -9.88 -16.11
CA LEU A 432 13.74 -10.66 -15.00
C LEU A 432 15.09 -11.34 -15.33
N TYR A 433 15.61 -11.21 -16.55
CA TYR A 433 16.91 -11.78 -16.96
C TYR A 433 18.06 -10.76 -16.88
N SER A 434 17.74 -9.47 -16.75
CA SER A 434 18.72 -8.40 -16.61
C SER A 434 19.21 -8.30 -15.16
N GLU A 435 20.53 -8.21 -14.98
CA GLU A 435 21.15 -7.95 -13.67
C GLU A 435 20.70 -6.59 -13.11
N ASP A 436 20.71 -5.55 -13.93
CA ASP A 436 20.29 -4.20 -13.53
C ASP A 436 18.81 -4.18 -13.09
N THR A 437 17.94 -4.88 -13.82
CA THR A 437 16.51 -4.96 -13.47
C THR A 437 16.30 -5.75 -12.19
N GLN A 438 17.01 -6.87 -11.98
CA GLN A 438 16.97 -7.61 -10.72
C GLN A 438 17.45 -6.76 -9.55
N TYR A 439 18.49 -5.96 -9.74
CA TYR A 439 19.00 -5.04 -8.74
C TYR A 439 18.00 -3.93 -8.39
N SER A 440 17.40 -3.26 -9.38
CA SER A 440 16.37 -2.24 -9.11
C SER A 440 15.13 -2.83 -8.42
N LEU A 441 14.68 -4.03 -8.82
CA LEU A 441 13.59 -4.72 -8.14
C LEU A 441 13.94 -5.10 -6.70
N TYR A 442 15.19 -5.48 -6.44
CA TYR A 442 15.68 -5.72 -5.08
C TYR A 442 15.67 -4.45 -4.22
N GLN A 443 16.15 -3.31 -4.75
CA GLN A 443 16.11 -2.05 -4.01
C GLN A 443 14.67 -1.63 -3.72
N LEU A 444 13.78 -1.76 -4.70
CA LEU A 444 12.35 -1.50 -4.53
C LEU A 444 11.74 -2.39 -3.44
N HIS A 445 12.03 -3.69 -3.47
CA HIS A 445 11.57 -4.64 -2.44
C HIS A 445 12.08 -4.27 -1.05
N LYS A 446 13.37 -3.98 -0.93
CA LYS A 446 14.00 -3.58 0.33
C LYS A 446 13.34 -2.34 0.90
N GLN A 447 13.22 -1.28 0.09
CA GLN A 447 12.57 -0.03 0.50
C GLN A 447 11.12 -0.27 0.92
N ALA A 448 10.38 -1.07 0.15
CA ALA A 448 8.99 -1.37 0.47
C ALA A 448 8.85 -2.11 1.80
N VAL A 449 9.70 -3.13 2.06
CA VAL A 449 9.69 -3.90 3.32
C VAL A 449 10.14 -3.06 4.51
N GLU A 450 11.22 -2.28 4.38
CA GLU A 450 11.71 -1.38 5.44
C GLU A 450 10.62 -0.37 5.83
N SER A 451 10.01 0.26 4.83
CA SER A 451 8.90 1.21 5.04
C SER A 451 7.71 0.51 5.67
N PHE A 452 7.27 -0.63 5.13
CA PHE A 452 6.10 -1.37 5.61
C PHE A 452 6.27 -1.85 7.06
N THR A 453 7.48 -2.22 7.49
CA THR A 453 7.69 -2.71 8.86
C THR A 453 7.75 -1.61 9.92
N LEU A 454 7.71 -0.32 9.52
CA LEU A 454 7.77 0.79 10.47
C LEU A 454 6.64 0.78 11.50
N VAL A 455 5.42 0.47 11.05
CA VAL A 455 4.23 0.28 11.88
C VAL A 455 3.47 -0.92 11.33
N MET A 456 3.18 -1.88 12.21
CA MET A 456 2.45 -3.11 11.86
C MET A 456 1.29 -3.33 12.82
N GLN A 457 0.09 -3.44 12.26
CA GLN A 457 -1.11 -3.96 12.94
C GLN A 457 -1.29 -5.46 12.67
N GLU A 458 -2.28 -6.06 13.31
CA GLU A 458 -2.57 -7.49 13.15
C GLU A 458 -3.07 -7.82 11.73
N GLU A 459 -3.88 -6.94 11.14
CA GLU A 459 -4.35 -7.04 9.76
C GLU A 459 -3.18 -6.98 8.76
N ASP A 460 -2.19 -6.13 9.02
CA ASP A 460 -0.98 -6.01 8.19
C ASP A 460 -0.16 -7.31 8.23
N ARG A 461 -0.07 -7.94 9.40
CA ARG A 461 0.62 -9.23 9.58
C ARG A 461 -0.10 -10.33 8.82
N GLN A 462 -1.42 -10.41 8.95
CA GLN A 462 -2.23 -11.39 8.23
C GLN A 462 -2.10 -11.22 6.71
N TRP A 463 -2.14 -9.97 6.22
CA TRP A 463 -1.90 -9.68 4.82
C TRP A 463 -0.50 -10.11 4.37
N ALA A 464 0.55 -9.75 5.12
CA ALA A 464 1.93 -10.10 4.79
C ALA A 464 2.18 -11.61 4.80
N GLU A 465 1.60 -12.33 5.77
CA GLU A 465 1.66 -13.80 5.84
C GLU A 465 0.97 -14.45 4.63
N SER A 466 -0.19 -13.92 4.22
CA SER A 466 -0.93 -14.43 3.05
C SER A 466 -0.16 -14.32 1.72
N GLN A 467 0.79 -13.39 1.61
CA GLN A 467 1.61 -13.23 0.40
C GLN A 467 2.48 -14.47 0.13
N TRP A 468 2.85 -15.25 1.15
CA TRP A 468 3.68 -16.44 0.98
C TRP A 468 2.90 -17.65 0.48
N GLU A 469 1.60 -17.74 0.80
CA GLU A 469 0.73 -18.79 0.28
C GLU A 469 0.25 -18.45 -1.14
N LYS A 470 -0.14 -17.19 -1.35
CA LYS A 470 -0.65 -16.71 -2.64
C LYS A 470 -0.15 -15.30 -2.90
N PRO A 471 1.03 -15.16 -3.53
CA PRO A 471 1.59 -13.85 -3.83
C PRO A 471 0.61 -13.01 -4.64
N THR A 472 0.33 -11.80 -4.15
CA THR A 472 -0.43 -10.76 -4.85
C THR A 472 0.41 -9.54 -5.19
N SER A 473 1.59 -9.41 -4.57
CA SER A 473 2.58 -8.36 -4.77
C SER A 473 3.99 -8.95 -4.99
N LEU A 474 5.00 -8.08 -5.16
CA LEU A 474 6.41 -8.48 -5.25
C LEU A 474 7.00 -9.06 -3.95
N LEU A 475 6.35 -8.84 -2.79
CA LEU A 475 6.93 -9.05 -1.46
C LEU A 475 7.46 -10.47 -1.27
N ALA A 476 6.66 -11.47 -1.66
CA ALA A 476 7.02 -12.88 -1.52
C ALA A 476 7.93 -13.41 -2.64
N LEU A 477 8.08 -12.67 -3.75
CA LEU A 477 8.76 -13.18 -4.94
C LEU A 477 10.27 -12.97 -4.94
N TYR A 478 10.81 -12.21 -3.98
CA TYR A 478 12.23 -11.89 -3.90
C TYR A 478 13.14 -13.14 -3.98
N THR A 479 12.79 -14.21 -3.27
CA THR A 479 13.56 -15.47 -3.23
C THR A 479 13.55 -16.24 -4.55
N SER A 480 12.71 -15.83 -5.49
CA SER A 480 12.53 -16.45 -6.81
C SER A 480 12.95 -15.54 -7.96
N GLY A 481 13.78 -14.53 -7.68
CA GLY A 481 14.19 -13.52 -8.67
C GLY A 481 12.97 -12.76 -9.24
N PHE A 482 11.98 -12.51 -8.39
CA PHE A 482 10.71 -11.87 -8.73
C PHE A 482 9.83 -12.62 -9.74
N SER A 483 10.21 -13.86 -10.11
CA SER A 483 9.45 -14.67 -11.05
C SER A 483 8.45 -15.56 -10.31
N ARG A 484 7.16 -15.30 -10.55
CA ARG A 484 6.05 -16.12 -10.06
C ARG A 484 6.16 -17.59 -10.47
N SER A 485 6.58 -17.88 -11.71
CA SER A 485 6.71 -19.27 -12.17
C SER A 485 7.79 -20.01 -11.39
N LEU A 486 8.94 -19.38 -11.14
CA LEU A 486 9.99 -19.92 -10.29
C LEU A 486 9.52 -20.08 -8.85
N PHE A 487 8.82 -19.09 -8.28
CA PHE A 487 8.25 -19.17 -6.92
C PHE A 487 7.44 -20.46 -6.72
N LYS A 488 6.53 -20.77 -7.65
CA LYS A 488 5.71 -21.98 -7.61
C LYS A 488 6.49 -23.29 -7.76
N GLN A 489 7.65 -23.26 -8.42
CA GLN A 489 8.48 -24.44 -8.54
C GLN A 489 9.31 -24.64 -7.27
N VAL A 490 9.85 -23.56 -6.71
CA VAL A 490 10.56 -23.60 -5.42
C VAL A 490 9.64 -24.13 -4.33
N GLU A 491 8.40 -23.64 -4.25
CA GLU A 491 7.38 -24.10 -3.30
C GLU A 491 7.18 -25.63 -3.32
N LYS A 492 7.14 -26.24 -4.51
CA LYS A 492 6.99 -27.70 -4.67
C LYS A 492 8.23 -28.49 -4.27
N LEU A 493 9.40 -27.87 -4.32
CA LEU A 493 10.68 -28.51 -4.01
C LEU A 493 11.03 -28.43 -2.53
N ILE A 494 10.30 -27.63 -1.73
CA ILE A 494 10.45 -27.60 -0.28
C ILE A 494 9.92 -28.94 0.28
N PRO A 495 10.78 -29.80 0.89
CA PRO A 495 10.35 -31.12 1.35
C PRO A 495 9.28 -31.04 2.45
N GLU A 496 8.28 -31.93 2.40
CA GLU A 496 7.24 -32.09 3.44
C GLU A 496 7.81 -32.26 4.86
N GLN A 497 9.05 -32.75 5.02
CA GLN A 497 9.70 -32.88 6.33
C GLN A 497 10.05 -31.55 7.00
N VAL A 498 10.15 -30.45 6.25
CA VAL A 498 10.29 -29.09 6.81
C VAL A 498 8.92 -28.51 7.17
N SER A 499 7.87 -28.87 6.41
CA SER A 499 6.47 -28.49 6.69
C SER A 499 5.91 -29.17 7.95
N ASN A 500 6.34 -30.40 8.25
CA ASN A 500 5.80 -31.18 9.37
C ASN A 500 6.46 -30.89 10.74
N GLN A 501 7.45 -30.00 10.83
CA GLN A 501 7.86 -29.41 12.12
C GLN A 501 6.96 -28.23 12.54
N VAL A 502 6.00 -27.84 11.69
CA VAL A 502 5.05 -26.74 11.93
C VAL A 502 3.70 -27.26 12.46
N GLY A 503 3.55 -28.57 12.64
CA GLY A 503 2.33 -29.21 13.15
C GLY A 503 2.41 -29.63 14.62
N GLU A 504 1.48 -29.12 15.42
CA GLU A 504 1.19 -29.47 16.82
C GLU A 504 2.30 -29.21 17.87
N VAL A 505 2.39 -27.95 18.33
CA VAL A 505 2.71 -27.72 19.75
C VAL A 505 1.40 -27.76 20.52
N ASP A 506 1.20 -28.85 21.26
CA ASP A 506 0.04 -29.10 22.10
C ASP A 506 0.03 -28.10 23.28
N VAL A 507 -0.74 -27.00 23.17
CA VAL A 507 -0.75 -25.87 24.14
C VAL A 507 -1.49 -26.22 25.45
N ALA A 508 -1.91 -27.46 25.67
CA ALA A 508 -2.77 -27.84 26.80
C ALA A 508 -2.03 -28.33 28.06
N LYS A 509 -0.70 -28.31 28.11
CA LYS A 509 0.04 -28.66 29.32
C LYS A 509 1.18 -27.69 29.53
N ILE A 510 0.95 -26.66 30.33
CA ILE A 510 1.80 -26.15 31.42
C ILE A 510 1.21 -24.80 31.87
N ALA A 511 0.82 -24.74 33.14
CA ALA A 511 0.73 -23.50 33.90
C ALA A 511 0.93 -23.84 35.39
N PRO A 512 1.46 -22.95 36.24
CA PRO A 512 2.29 -21.77 35.97
C PRO A 512 3.57 -21.74 36.83
N ASP A 513 4.57 -20.91 36.45
CA ASP A 513 5.44 -20.25 37.42
C ASP A 513 5.81 -18.85 36.90
N THR A 514 5.67 -17.88 37.79
CA THR A 514 5.52 -16.43 37.57
C THR A 514 6.84 -15.71 37.26
N GLU A 515 7.41 -15.95 36.08
CA GLU A 515 8.49 -15.14 35.49
C GLU A 515 8.33 -14.95 33.95
N SER A 516 7.16 -15.28 33.40
CA SER A 516 7.02 -15.60 31.96
C SER A 516 6.42 -14.52 31.06
N SER A 517 6.09 -13.32 31.53
CA SER A 517 5.46 -12.30 30.65
C SER A 517 6.43 -11.72 29.62
N ASP A 518 7.68 -11.47 30.02
CA ASP A 518 8.73 -11.00 29.11
C ASP A 518 9.19 -12.13 28.18
N LYS A 519 9.18 -13.38 28.65
CA LYS A 519 9.43 -14.54 27.80
C LYS A 519 8.30 -14.80 26.82
N GLN A 520 7.03 -14.57 27.16
CA GLN A 520 5.92 -14.71 26.21
C GLN A 520 5.93 -13.64 25.13
N PHE A 521 6.30 -12.39 25.47
CA PHE A 521 6.51 -11.36 24.47
C PHE A 521 7.75 -11.66 23.61
N MET A 522 8.86 -12.08 24.22
CA MET A 522 10.06 -12.49 23.48
C MET A 522 9.87 -13.79 22.70
N ASP A 523 8.98 -14.68 23.13
CA ASP A 523 8.58 -15.91 22.42
C ASP A 523 7.58 -15.59 21.30
N TYR A 524 6.75 -14.56 21.45
CA TYR A 524 5.91 -14.03 20.37
C TYR A 524 6.74 -13.27 19.34
N VAL A 525 7.70 -12.44 19.78
CA VAL A 525 8.70 -11.78 18.94
C VAL A 525 9.64 -12.81 18.32
N SER A 526 10.00 -13.88 19.02
CA SER A 526 10.79 -15.02 18.51
C SER A 526 9.95 -15.90 17.57
N ALA A 527 8.66 -16.09 17.82
CA ALA A 527 7.75 -16.82 16.91
C ALA A 527 7.48 -16.02 15.64
N ALA A 528 7.26 -14.71 15.75
CA ALA A 528 7.19 -13.78 14.62
C ALA A 528 8.54 -13.70 13.90
N SER A 529 9.66 -13.66 14.63
CA SER A 529 11.03 -13.72 14.10
C SER A 529 11.40 -15.08 13.54
N ASN A 530 10.75 -16.18 13.93
CA ASN A 530 10.94 -17.53 13.39
C ASN A 530 10.05 -17.77 12.16
N ARG A 531 8.89 -17.11 12.07
CA ARG A 531 8.10 -16.97 10.83
C ARG A 531 8.87 -16.15 9.79
N VAL A 532 9.45 -15.02 10.21
CA VAL A 532 10.47 -14.29 9.44
C VAL A 532 11.75 -15.12 9.30
N GLY A 533 12.01 -16.05 10.22
CA GLY A 533 13.23 -16.86 10.34
C GLY A 533 13.36 -18.00 9.34
N MET A 534 12.25 -18.53 8.82
CA MET A 534 12.29 -19.44 7.68
C MET A 534 12.83 -18.71 6.44
N TYR A 535 12.40 -17.46 6.26
CA TYR A 535 12.92 -16.56 5.24
C TYR A 535 14.28 -16.00 5.61
N ALA A 536 14.61 -15.73 6.87
CA ALA A 536 15.95 -15.36 7.30
C ALA A 536 16.95 -16.50 7.07
N LYS A 537 16.54 -17.77 7.20
CA LYS A 537 17.35 -18.94 6.83
C LYS A 537 17.51 -19.08 5.33
N VAL A 538 16.50 -18.73 4.52
CA VAL A 538 16.62 -18.63 3.06
C VAL A 538 17.49 -17.44 2.65
N MET A 539 17.39 -16.30 3.35
CA MET A 539 18.22 -15.11 3.17
C MET A 539 19.67 -15.38 3.58
N ASP A 540 19.91 -16.05 4.70
CA ASP A 540 21.24 -16.47 5.18
C ASP A 540 21.83 -17.57 4.26
N PHE A 541 20.98 -18.41 3.66
CA PHE A 541 21.38 -19.36 2.62
C PHE A 541 21.73 -18.68 1.28
N ILE A 542 20.97 -17.66 0.85
CA ILE A 542 21.17 -16.94 -0.43
C ILE A 542 22.30 -15.90 -0.32
N SER A 543 22.48 -15.25 0.83
CA SER A 543 23.48 -14.19 1.04
C SER A 543 24.87 -14.68 1.48
N ASN A 544 25.02 -15.98 1.77
CA ASN A 544 26.31 -16.56 2.13
C ASN A 544 27.10 -16.97 0.88
N PRO A 545 28.24 -16.33 0.55
CA PRO A 545 28.99 -16.61 -0.68
C PRO A 545 29.54 -18.06 -0.77
N ASN A 546 29.49 -18.83 0.32
CA ASN A 546 29.92 -20.24 0.32
C ASN A 546 28.81 -21.25 -0.05
N THR A 547 27.55 -20.84 -0.23
CA THR A 547 26.44 -21.76 -0.57
C THR A 547 26.28 -22.03 -2.07
N ALA A 548 26.99 -21.28 -2.93
CA ALA A 548 27.05 -21.50 -4.39
C ALA A 548 27.56 -22.90 -4.79
N GLU A 549 28.13 -23.67 -3.85
CA GLU A 549 28.57 -25.05 -4.06
C GLU A 549 27.58 -26.13 -3.58
N THR A 550 26.37 -25.78 -3.14
CA THR A 550 25.40 -26.80 -2.68
C THR A 550 24.77 -27.58 -3.83
N GLU A 551 24.75 -28.92 -3.70
CA GLU A 551 24.23 -29.88 -4.69
C GLU A 551 22.81 -29.54 -5.19
N PHE A 552 21.99 -28.92 -4.34
CA PHE A 552 20.62 -28.46 -4.67
C PHE A 552 20.59 -27.47 -5.84
N LEU A 553 21.51 -26.50 -5.88
CA LEU A 553 21.61 -25.54 -6.99
C LEU A 553 22.17 -26.20 -8.27
N ARG A 554 23.06 -27.20 -8.13
CA ARG A 554 23.50 -28.03 -9.27
C ARG A 554 22.36 -28.83 -9.87
N ASP A 555 21.42 -29.31 -9.06
CA ASP A 555 20.27 -30.07 -9.56
C ASP A 555 19.18 -29.17 -10.14
N ILE A 556 19.01 -27.95 -9.65
CA ILE A 556 18.17 -26.92 -10.31
C ILE A 556 18.79 -26.47 -11.64
N ALA A 557 20.11 -26.25 -11.70
CA ALA A 557 20.82 -25.91 -12.94
C ALA A 557 20.73 -27.02 -14.01
N LYS A 558 20.83 -28.30 -13.61
CA LYS A 558 20.58 -29.44 -14.51
C LYS A 558 19.14 -29.49 -15.05
N GLY A 559 18.18 -28.93 -14.31
CA GLY A 559 16.80 -28.76 -14.77
C GLY A 559 16.64 -27.79 -15.93
N PHE A 560 17.54 -26.81 -16.06
CA PHE A 560 17.59 -25.88 -17.20
C PHE A 560 18.20 -26.55 -18.45
N ASP A 561 19.26 -27.36 -18.32
CA ASP A 561 19.85 -28.11 -19.46
C ASP A 561 18.89 -29.15 -20.07
N GLY A 562 17.97 -29.69 -19.25
CA GLY A 562 16.96 -30.67 -19.67
C GLY A 562 15.80 -30.08 -20.50
N LEU A 563 15.67 -28.75 -20.57
CA LEU A 563 14.67 -28.07 -21.39
C LEU A 563 15.14 -27.85 -22.84
N GLU A 564 16.45 -27.76 -23.09
CA GLU A 564 16.99 -27.66 -24.46
C GLU A 564 17.00 -29.01 -25.19
N THR A 565 17.24 -30.11 -24.48
CA THR A 565 17.33 -31.46 -25.08
C THR A 565 15.98 -32.10 -25.42
N LYS A 566 14.86 -31.62 -24.84
CA LYS A 566 13.53 -32.14 -25.17
C LYS A 566 12.92 -31.58 -26.46
N LYS A 567 13.57 -30.63 -27.13
CA LYS A 567 13.10 -30.11 -28.44
C LYS A 567 13.62 -30.91 -29.64
N ALA A 568 14.55 -31.85 -29.45
CA ALA A 568 15.16 -32.61 -30.55
C ALA A 568 14.59 -34.04 -30.76
N LEU A 569 13.56 -34.46 -30.01
CA LEU A 569 13.04 -35.84 -30.06
C LEU A 569 11.53 -35.97 -30.37
N THR A 570 10.90 -34.91 -30.87
CA THR A 570 9.51 -34.96 -31.37
C THR A 570 9.40 -34.58 -32.86
N GLU A 571 10.40 -34.97 -33.66
CA GLU A 571 10.30 -35.10 -35.12
C GLU A 571 10.78 -36.50 -35.53
N ASN A 572 9.98 -37.51 -35.20
CA ASN A 572 9.82 -38.79 -35.92
C ASN A 572 8.89 -39.70 -35.12
N SER A 573 7.59 -39.50 -35.28
CA SER A 573 6.51 -40.48 -35.06
C SER A 573 5.24 -39.96 -35.72
#